data_AF-A0A9C6XWE2-F1
#
_entry.id   AF-A0A9C6XWE2-F1
#
_cell.length_a   1.000
_cell.length_b   1.000
_cell.length_c   1.000
_cell.angle_alpha   90.00
_cell.angle_beta   90.00
_cell.angle_gamma   90.00
#
_symmetry.space_group_name_H-M   'P 1'
#
loop_
_entity.id
_entity.type
_entity.pdbx_description
1 polymer ?
#
loop_
_entity_poly.entity_id
_entity_poly.type
_entity_poly.pdbx_seq_one_letter_code
_entity_poly.pdbx_strand_id
1 'polypeptide(L)'
;MAESVGSYELKVKRFSGSRGRILVPYRTTDGTARAGKEYEQLNGELIFENNETEKLLSLHIIEEGCYEKDVAFQVSLGDPRILDDEEAEDEVPEDDSGSRLHRQQQQQMQRLQEQLQQQKAQGQPGQPNGRPPNTIPDTPENRIALLGLPTLSDVFQVTVRIRESKEFKSTVDAMMQRGTGPILGTSTWKEQFVEAFSVSPDEEEDGGSPSCGDYIMHFFTFPFKFLFAFVPPTDYCHGWVAFWVSILWIGFMTAIIGDVSSHLGCSVGLLDSCTALSIVALGTSLPDTFASKVAALNDKYADASVGNVTGSNAVNVFLGIGIAWTLAALHHWWHGEKFLVDPGNLAFNVTIFCVGALISIFVMMVRRMRCVGGELGGPKVFKYMTTGLLLMLWFTYITLACLEAYDVIEGF
;
A
#
# COMPACT_ATOMS: atom_id res chain seq x y z
N MET A 1 -13.46 -16.12 -6.27
CA MET A 1 -13.44 -15.24 -5.10
C MET A 1 -12.02 -14.82 -4.79
N ALA A 2 -11.84 -13.75 -4.01
CA ALA A 2 -10.51 -13.34 -3.52
C ALA A 2 -10.07 -14.27 -2.37
N GLU A 3 -8.77 -14.46 -2.20
CA GLU A 3 -8.22 -15.25 -1.09
C GLU A 3 -8.49 -14.62 0.29
N SER A 4 -8.70 -13.30 0.36
CA SER A 4 -8.98 -12.54 1.59
C SER A 4 -10.41 -12.72 2.13
N VAL A 5 -11.22 -13.58 1.51
CA VAL A 5 -12.63 -13.80 1.93
C VAL A 5 -12.72 -14.52 3.28
N GLY A 6 -11.70 -15.29 3.66
CA GLY A 6 -11.67 -16.09 4.89
C GLY A 6 -12.66 -17.27 4.86
N SER A 7 -13.96 -17.00 4.94
CA SER A 7 -15.02 -18.00 4.83
C SER A 7 -15.99 -17.68 3.69
N TYR A 8 -16.17 -18.61 2.77
CA TYR A 8 -17.08 -18.48 1.64
C TYR A 8 -18.26 -19.44 1.78
N GLU A 9 -19.48 -18.90 1.78
CA GLU A 9 -20.70 -19.70 1.89
C GLU A 9 -21.22 -20.12 0.51
N LEU A 10 -21.05 -21.39 0.17
CA LEU A 10 -21.59 -22.01 -1.04
C LEU A 10 -23.03 -22.48 -0.80
N LYS A 11 -23.99 -21.92 -1.54
CA LYS A 11 -25.41 -22.25 -1.41
C LYS A 11 -25.78 -23.51 -2.21
N VAL A 12 -26.28 -24.52 -1.52
CA VAL A 12 -26.84 -25.75 -2.10
C VAL A 12 -28.37 -25.67 -2.06
N LYS A 13 -29.03 -25.89 -3.20
CA LYS A 13 -30.49 -25.75 -3.34
C LYS A 13 -31.15 -27.10 -3.60
N ARG A 14 -32.32 -27.28 -2.99
CA ARG A 14 -33.23 -28.43 -3.17
C ARG A 14 -34.41 -27.98 -4.04
N PHE A 15 -34.62 -28.64 -5.16
CA PHE A 15 -35.68 -28.31 -6.13
C PHE A 15 -36.76 -29.40 -6.19
N SER A 16 -37.96 -29.03 -6.66
CA SER A 16 -39.06 -29.96 -6.95
C SER A 16 -39.59 -30.80 -5.77
N GLY A 17 -39.45 -30.29 -4.54
CA GLY A 17 -40.07 -30.86 -3.33
C GLY A 17 -39.16 -30.77 -2.10
N SER A 18 -39.74 -30.39 -0.95
CA SER A 18 -39.02 -30.18 0.32
C SER A 18 -39.48 -31.12 1.45
N ARG A 19 -40.25 -32.16 1.12
CA ARG A 19 -40.82 -33.09 2.13
C ARG A 19 -39.81 -34.16 2.52
N GLY A 20 -39.69 -34.43 3.82
CA GLY A 20 -38.80 -35.46 4.38
C GLY A 20 -37.34 -35.01 4.49
N ARG A 21 -36.57 -35.75 5.30
CA ARG A 21 -35.15 -35.48 5.58
C ARG A 21 -34.27 -36.14 4.52
N ILE A 22 -33.35 -35.36 3.95
CA ILE A 22 -32.43 -35.84 2.91
C ILE A 22 -31.00 -35.55 3.33
N LEU A 23 -30.17 -36.57 3.29
CA LEU A 23 -28.73 -36.48 3.46
C LEU A 23 -28.04 -36.40 2.10
N VAL A 24 -27.20 -35.39 1.90
CA VAL A 24 -26.41 -35.18 0.69
C VAL A 24 -24.93 -35.17 1.08
N PRO A 25 -24.16 -36.22 0.76
CA PRO A 25 -22.73 -36.21 1.02
C PRO A 25 -22.05 -35.19 0.10
N TYR A 26 -21.05 -34.48 0.61
CA TYR A 26 -20.24 -33.55 -0.17
C TYR A 26 -18.77 -33.74 0.13
N ARG A 27 -17.94 -33.49 -0.88
CA ARG A 27 -16.48 -33.52 -0.74
C ARG A 27 -15.83 -32.45 -1.59
N THR A 28 -14.70 -31.97 -1.10
CA THR A 28 -13.78 -31.12 -1.85
C THR A 28 -12.69 -31.98 -2.49
N THR A 29 -12.34 -31.66 -3.73
CA THR A 29 -11.27 -32.33 -4.46
C THR A 29 -10.29 -31.30 -4.99
N ASP A 30 -9.01 -31.60 -4.80
CA ASP A 30 -7.92 -30.76 -5.29
C ASP A 30 -7.98 -30.61 -6.81
N GLY A 31 -7.71 -29.38 -7.26
CA GLY A 31 -7.53 -29.05 -8.68
C GLY A 31 -6.12 -28.52 -8.88
N THR A 32 -6.02 -27.23 -9.24
CA THR A 32 -4.76 -26.49 -9.16
C THR A 32 -4.49 -25.96 -7.75
N ALA A 33 -5.53 -25.77 -6.93
CA ALA A 33 -5.43 -25.50 -5.50
C ALA A 33 -5.32 -26.81 -4.71
N ARG A 34 -4.49 -26.82 -3.66
CA ARG A 34 -4.22 -27.95 -2.77
C ARG A 34 -4.81 -27.74 -1.38
N ALA A 35 -5.41 -28.79 -0.84
CA ALA A 35 -5.86 -28.87 0.54
C ALA A 35 -4.73 -28.58 1.55
N GLY A 36 -5.04 -27.82 2.59
CA GLY A 36 -4.12 -27.43 3.68
C GLY A 36 -3.16 -26.30 3.32
N LYS A 37 -3.12 -25.88 2.05
CA LYS A 37 -2.32 -24.75 1.58
C LYS A 37 -3.20 -23.58 1.14
N GLU A 38 -4.07 -23.79 0.15
CA GLU A 38 -4.94 -22.73 -0.36
C GLU A 38 -6.38 -22.77 0.18
N TYR A 39 -6.82 -23.92 0.69
CA TYR A 39 -8.14 -24.09 1.30
C TYR A 39 -8.12 -25.25 2.31
N GLU A 40 -9.07 -25.29 3.23
CA GLU A 40 -9.26 -26.43 4.13
C GLU A 40 -10.08 -27.53 3.47
N GLN A 41 -9.58 -28.77 3.52
CA GLN A 41 -10.31 -29.90 2.96
C GLN A 41 -11.57 -30.19 3.78
N LEU A 42 -12.70 -30.22 3.08
CA LEU A 42 -13.98 -30.59 3.66
C LEU A 42 -14.52 -31.88 3.03
N ASN A 43 -14.98 -32.76 3.90
CA ASN A 43 -15.71 -33.98 3.58
C ASN A 43 -16.75 -34.18 4.68
N GLY A 44 -18.02 -34.27 4.30
CA GLY A 44 -19.11 -34.36 5.26
C GLY A 44 -20.46 -34.57 4.59
N GLU A 45 -21.51 -34.37 5.38
CA GLU A 45 -22.88 -34.66 4.97
C GLU A 45 -23.75 -33.45 5.25
N LEU A 46 -24.53 -33.02 4.24
CA LEU A 46 -25.52 -31.96 4.35
C LEU A 46 -26.90 -32.58 4.57
N ILE A 47 -27.48 -32.36 5.75
CA ILE A 47 -28.82 -32.83 6.09
C ILE A 47 -29.80 -31.69 5.80
N PHE A 48 -30.69 -31.90 4.84
CA PHE A 48 -31.84 -31.04 4.58
C PHE A 48 -33.02 -31.50 5.43
N GLU A 49 -33.49 -30.63 6.32
CA GLU A 49 -34.67 -30.89 7.13
C GLU A 49 -35.96 -30.77 6.32
N ASN A 50 -37.07 -31.21 6.91
CA ASN A 50 -38.38 -31.06 6.30
C ASN A 50 -38.72 -29.57 6.09
N ASN A 51 -39.12 -29.21 4.87
CA ASN A 51 -39.34 -27.84 4.37
C ASN A 51 -38.08 -26.97 4.20
N GLU A 52 -36.88 -27.53 4.35
CA GLU A 52 -35.64 -26.83 4.05
C GLU A 52 -35.33 -26.91 2.54
N THR A 53 -35.18 -25.76 1.89
CA THR A 53 -34.97 -25.65 0.44
C THR A 53 -33.56 -25.21 0.07
N GLU A 54 -32.79 -24.68 1.02
CA GLU A 54 -31.40 -24.28 0.83
C GLU A 54 -30.55 -24.54 2.08
N LYS A 55 -29.30 -24.93 1.86
CA LYS A 55 -28.25 -25.06 2.89
C LYS A 55 -27.02 -24.28 2.45
N LEU A 56 -26.30 -23.73 3.42
CA LEU A 56 -25.03 -23.04 3.19
C LEU A 56 -23.88 -23.94 3.60
N LEU A 57 -22.95 -24.17 2.69
CA LEU A 57 -21.71 -24.88 2.93
C LEU A 57 -20.59 -23.85 3.13
N SER A 58 -20.05 -23.76 4.34
CA SER A 58 -18.96 -22.83 4.67
C SER A 58 -17.62 -23.43 4.23
N LEU A 59 -16.96 -22.79 3.25
CA LEU A 59 -15.63 -23.16 2.75
C LEU A 59 -14.60 -22.19 3.35
N HIS A 60 -13.61 -22.71 4.09
CA HIS A 60 -12.53 -21.88 4.63
C HIS A 60 -11.37 -21.77 3.63
N ILE A 61 -10.97 -20.52 3.33
CA ILE A 61 -9.89 -20.19 2.40
C ILE A 61 -8.73 -19.62 3.18
N ILE A 62 -7.54 -20.17 2.94
CA ILE A 62 -6.32 -19.78 3.63
C ILE A 62 -5.68 -18.62 2.87
N GLU A 63 -5.45 -17.51 3.59
CA GLU A 63 -4.77 -16.33 3.07
C GLU A 63 -3.24 -16.49 3.19
N GLU A 64 -2.54 -16.50 2.06
CA GLU A 64 -1.07 -16.62 2.01
C GLU A 64 -0.39 -15.31 1.57
N GLY A 65 -1.15 -14.27 1.20
CA GLY A 65 -0.60 -12.98 0.74
C GLY A 65 0.17 -13.10 -0.57
N CYS A 66 -0.35 -13.84 -1.54
CA CYS A 66 0.32 -14.04 -2.82
C CYS A 66 0.05 -12.86 -3.77
N TYR A 67 1.09 -12.39 -4.47
CA TYR A 67 0.97 -11.30 -5.43
C TYR A 67 0.15 -11.65 -6.67
N GLU A 68 0.37 -12.86 -7.20
CA GLU A 68 -0.39 -13.41 -8.32
C GLU A 68 -0.88 -14.81 -7.93
N LYS A 69 -2.20 -15.00 -7.93
CA LYS A 69 -2.81 -16.27 -7.53
C LYS A 69 -3.98 -16.57 -8.43
N ASP A 70 -3.92 -17.69 -9.12
CA ASP A 70 -5.02 -18.16 -9.95
C ASP A 70 -5.14 -19.67 -9.85
N VAL A 71 -5.81 -20.11 -8.79
CA VAL A 71 -5.94 -21.53 -8.46
C VAL A 71 -7.40 -21.90 -8.25
N ALA A 72 -7.73 -23.17 -8.47
CA ALA A 72 -9.09 -23.66 -8.36
C ALA A 72 -9.13 -25.06 -7.74
N PHE A 73 -10.16 -25.30 -6.94
CA PHE A 73 -10.55 -26.61 -6.43
C PHE A 73 -12.00 -26.88 -6.79
N GLN A 74 -12.44 -28.13 -6.64
CA GLN A 74 -13.79 -28.55 -6.98
C GLN A 74 -14.55 -29.00 -5.73
N VAL A 75 -15.83 -28.66 -5.69
CA VAL A 75 -16.78 -29.16 -4.70
C VAL A 75 -17.76 -30.07 -5.44
N SER A 76 -17.85 -31.33 -5.04
CA SER A 76 -18.77 -32.31 -5.63
C SER A 76 -19.75 -32.81 -4.59
N LEU A 77 -21.03 -32.87 -4.98
CA LEU A 77 -22.09 -33.54 -4.24
C LEU A 77 -22.15 -35.01 -4.68
N GLY A 78 -22.40 -35.91 -3.73
CA GLY A 78 -22.67 -37.32 -3.97
C GLY A 78 -24.16 -37.63 -3.94
N ASP A 79 -24.51 -38.89 -4.17
CA ASP A 79 -25.91 -39.30 -4.32
C ASP A 79 -26.71 -39.06 -3.02
N PRO A 80 -27.84 -38.34 -3.09
CA PRO A 80 -28.66 -38.04 -1.92
C PRO A 80 -29.36 -39.30 -1.40
N ARG A 81 -29.54 -39.38 -0.08
CA ARG A 81 -30.21 -40.49 0.61
C ARG A 81 -31.33 -39.95 1.49
N ILE A 82 -32.43 -40.67 1.56
CA ILE A 82 -33.52 -40.37 2.48
C ILE A 82 -33.08 -40.86 3.87
N LEU A 83 -33.26 -40.03 4.89
CA LEU A 83 -33.08 -40.43 6.28
C LEU A 83 -34.44 -40.82 6.85
N ASP A 84 -34.59 -42.09 7.20
CA ASP A 84 -35.74 -42.57 7.95
C ASP A 84 -35.50 -42.34 9.44
N ASP A 85 -36.56 -42.00 10.19
CA ASP A 85 -36.46 -41.54 11.58
C ASP A 85 -36.05 -42.64 12.59
N GLU A 86 -35.70 -43.86 12.15
CA GLU A 86 -35.46 -45.03 13.02
C GLU A 86 -33.97 -45.38 13.28
N GLU A 87 -32.98 -44.69 12.69
CA GLU A 87 -31.54 -45.00 12.89
C GLU A 87 -30.74 -43.92 13.65
N ALA A 88 -31.39 -43.16 14.54
CA ALA A 88 -30.75 -42.06 15.28
C ALA A 88 -30.67 -42.26 16.80
N GLU A 89 -30.45 -43.48 17.28
CA GLU A 89 -29.98 -43.72 18.65
C GLU A 89 -29.08 -44.96 18.65
N ASP A 90 -27.75 -44.79 18.63
CA ASP A 90 -26.85 -45.76 19.26
C ASP A 90 -25.46 -45.14 19.58
N GLU A 91 -25.27 -44.97 20.88
CA GLU A 91 -24.05 -45.16 21.69
C GLU A 91 -22.83 -44.22 21.54
N VAL A 92 -22.77 -43.26 22.47
CA VAL A 92 -21.52 -42.88 23.15
C VAL A 92 -21.26 -43.88 24.28
N PRO A 93 -20.06 -44.50 24.34
CA PRO A 93 -19.49 -44.78 25.66
C PRO A 93 -18.03 -44.34 25.79
N GLU A 94 -17.74 -43.80 26.97
CA GLU A 94 -16.42 -43.48 27.50
C GLU A 94 -15.61 -44.75 27.86
N ASP A 95 -14.29 -44.60 27.72
CA ASP A 95 -13.20 -45.16 28.53
C ASP A 95 -12.57 -46.56 28.27
N ASP A 96 -11.23 -46.48 28.31
CA ASP A 96 -10.11 -47.43 28.41
C ASP A 96 -10.25 -48.92 28.04
N SER A 97 -9.84 -49.31 26.82
CA SER A 97 -9.48 -50.70 26.43
C SER A 97 -8.67 -50.80 25.12
N GLY A 98 -7.75 -49.87 24.87
CA GLY A 98 -7.10 -49.68 23.56
C GLY A 98 -6.00 -50.67 23.14
N SER A 99 -5.61 -51.65 23.95
CA SER A 99 -4.34 -52.39 23.72
C SER A 99 -4.47 -53.79 23.10
N ARG A 100 -5.67 -54.37 22.99
CA ARG A 100 -5.86 -55.73 22.39
C ARG A 100 -6.34 -55.71 20.94
N LEU A 101 -7.22 -54.78 20.58
CA LEU A 101 -7.74 -54.68 19.20
C LEU A 101 -6.64 -54.29 18.19
N HIS A 102 -5.72 -53.39 18.59
CA HIS A 102 -4.66 -52.92 17.69
C HIS A 102 -3.68 -54.03 17.26
N ARG A 103 -3.38 -55.00 18.15
CA ARG A 103 -2.56 -56.17 17.80
C ARG A 103 -3.29 -57.13 16.87
N GLN A 104 -4.60 -57.28 17.03
CA GLN A 104 -5.40 -58.16 16.20
C GLN A 104 -5.59 -57.58 14.78
N GLN A 105 -5.77 -56.26 14.68
CA GLN A 105 -5.92 -55.55 13.42
C GLN A 105 -4.60 -55.49 12.61
N GLN A 106 -3.45 -55.33 13.27
CA GLN A 106 -2.15 -55.39 12.60
C GLN A 106 -1.83 -56.79 12.05
N GLN A 107 -2.17 -57.86 12.76
CA GLN A 107 -1.96 -59.23 12.27
C GLN A 107 -2.88 -59.59 11.09
N GLN A 108 -4.09 -59.03 11.02
CA GLN A 108 -4.97 -59.20 9.87
C GLN A 108 -4.47 -58.44 8.63
N MET A 109 -3.95 -57.22 8.80
CA MET A 109 -3.41 -56.44 7.68
C MET A 109 -2.18 -57.10 7.04
N GLN A 110 -1.32 -57.73 7.85
CA GLN A 110 -0.11 -58.39 7.35
C GLN A 110 -0.44 -59.62 6.49
N ARG A 111 -1.43 -60.42 6.88
CA ARG A 111 -1.89 -61.57 6.07
C ARG A 111 -2.56 -61.13 4.75
N LEU A 112 -3.28 -60.02 4.77
CA LEU A 112 -3.92 -59.48 3.57
C LEU A 112 -2.88 -58.97 2.56
N GLN A 113 -1.78 -58.37 3.05
CA GLN A 113 -0.67 -57.91 2.21
C GLN A 113 0.12 -59.06 1.58
N GLU A 114 0.35 -60.16 2.32
CA GLU A 114 0.99 -61.36 1.77
C GLU A 114 0.15 -62.02 0.66
N GLN A 115 -1.18 -62.03 0.80
CA GLN A 115 -2.10 -62.54 -0.23
C GLN A 115 -2.11 -61.65 -1.49
N LEU A 116 -2.04 -60.33 -1.32
CA LEU A 116 -1.97 -59.38 -2.44
C LEU A 116 -0.63 -59.43 -3.19
N GLN A 117 0.46 -59.77 -2.51
CA GLN A 117 1.77 -59.98 -3.16
C GLN A 117 1.83 -61.29 -3.95
N GLN A 118 1.22 -62.37 -3.45
CA GLN A 118 1.14 -63.64 -4.20
C GLN A 118 0.29 -63.52 -5.47
N GLN A 119 -0.78 -62.73 -5.45
CA GLN A 119 -1.61 -62.47 -6.64
C GLN A 119 -0.90 -61.65 -7.72
N LYS A 120 0.12 -60.85 -7.38
CA LYS A 120 0.89 -60.06 -8.35
C LYS A 120 2.04 -60.84 -9.03
N ALA A 121 2.38 -62.03 -8.55
CA ALA A 121 3.50 -62.83 -9.08
C ALA A 121 3.11 -63.73 -10.28
N GLN A 122 1.83 -63.80 -10.66
CA GLN A 122 1.35 -64.57 -11.82
C GLN A 122 0.67 -63.63 -12.84
N GLY A 123 1.41 -63.17 -13.86
CA GLY A 123 0.85 -62.47 -15.05
C GLY A 123 0.11 -63.46 -15.98
N GLN A 124 -0.77 -63.10 -16.92
CA GLN A 124 -0.99 -61.90 -17.76
C GLN A 124 -2.30 -62.11 -18.60
N PRO A 125 -2.69 -61.30 -19.61
CA PRO A 125 -3.52 -60.08 -19.58
C PRO A 125 -4.95 -60.21 -20.19
N GLY A 126 -5.87 -59.32 -19.78
CA GLY A 126 -7.15 -59.07 -20.46
C GLY A 126 -7.95 -57.93 -19.82
N GLN A 127 -8.16 -56.84 -20.56
CA GLN A 127 -9.05 -55.70 -20.23
C GLN A 127 -10.53 -56.05 -20.57
N PRO A 128 -11.53 -55.20 -20.23
CA PRO A 128 -11.87 -54.61 -18.94
C PRO A 128 -13.36 -54.84 -18.61
N ASN A 129 -13.78 -54.63 -17.35
CA ASN A 129 -15.15 -54.34 -16.86
C ASN A 129 -15.58 -55.21 -15.68
N GLY A 130 -16.08 -54.57 -14.64
CA GLY A 130 -16.80 -55.23 -13.56
C GLY A 130 -16.95 -54.37 -12.31
N ARG A 131 -17.91 -53.44 -12.31
CA ARG A 131 -18.54 -52.97 -11.07
C ARG A 131 -19.37 -54.14 -10.48
N PRO A 132 -19.53 -54.24 -9.14
CA PRO A 132 -20.31 -55.31 -8.54
C PRO A 132 -21.82 -55.17 -8.85
N PRO A 133 -22.58 -56.28 -8.94
CA PRO A 133 -23.98 -56.25 -9.30
C PRO A 133 -24.87 -56.07 -8.07
N ASN A 134 -25.58 -54.94 -7.99
CA ASN A 134 -26.81 -54.81 -7.22
C ASN A 134 -27.89 -54.29 -8.18
N THR A 135 -28.49 -55.18 -8.95
CA THR A 135 -29.63 -54.86 -9.82
C THR A 135 -30.90 -55.38 -9.18
N ILE A 136 -31.68 -54.43 -8.65
CA ILE A 136 -33.10 -54.59 -8.33
C ILE A 136 -33.82 -55.12 -9.59
N PRO A 137 -34.77 -56.08 -9.49
CA PRO A 137 -35.50 -56.58 -10.66
C PRO A 137 -36.24 -55.45 -11.38
N ASP A 138 -36.09 -55.37 -12.71
CA ASP A 138 -36.64 -54.32 -13.56
C ASP A 138 -38.15 -54.52 -13.82
N THR A 139 -38.96 -54.36 -12.77
CA THR A 139 -40.43 -54.38 -12.84
C THR A 139 -40.98 -52.96 -13.01
N PRO A 140 -42.14 -52.77 -13.65
CA PRO A 140 -42.75 -51.45 -13.81
C PRO A 140 -43.03 -50.74 -12.47
N GLU A 141 -43.28 -51.50 -11.40
CA GLU A 141 -43.45 -51.01 -10.04
C GLU A 141 -42.14 -50.44 -9.45
N ASN A 142 -41.02 -51.13 -9.66
CA ASN A 142 -39.70 -50.66 -9.22
C ASN A 142 -39.24 -49.42 -10.02
N ARG A 143 -39.61 -49.31 -11.30
CA ARG A 143 -39.36 -48.09 -12.09
C ARG A 143 -40.10 -46.88 -11.55
N ILE A 144 -41.33 -47.05 -11.05
CA ILE A 144 -42.10 -45.97 -10.43
C ILE A 144 -41.48 -45.57 -9.08
N ALA A 145 -41.02 -46.53 -8.28
CA ALA A 145 -40.33 -46.26 -7.02
C ALA A 145 -39.02 -45.48 -7.21
N LEU A 146 -38.26 -45.79 -8.27
CA LEU A 146 -37.02 -45.08 -8.61
C LEU A 146 -37.25 -43.61 -9.02
N LEU A 147 -38.42 -43.27 -9.57
CA LEU A 147 -38.79 -41.89 -9.92
C LEU A 147 -39.09 -41.01 -8.68
N GLY A 148 -39.33 -41.63 -7.52
CA GLY A 148 -39.60 -40.93 -6.26
C GLY A 148 -38.37 -40.70 -5.38
N LEU A 149 -37.21 -41.25 -5.75
CA LEU A 149 -35.97 -41.07 -5.00
C LEU A 149 -35.37 -39.68 -5.27
N PRO A 150 -34.73 -39.07 -4.26
CA PRO A 150 -33.98 -37.85 -4.50
C PRO A 150 -32.84 -38.14 -5.48
N THR A 151 -32.61 -37.20 -6.39
CA THR A 151 -31.56 -37.30 -7.42
C THR A 151 -30.76 -36.02 -7.47
N LEU A 152 -29.50 -36.14 -7.90
CA LEU A 152 -28.68 -34.97 -8.20
C LEU A 152 -29.19 -34.28 -9.46
N SER A 153 -29.10 -32.95 -9.47
CA SER A 153 -29.34 -32.16 -10.69
C SER A 153 -28.16 -32.28 -11.66
N ASP A 154 -28.31 -31.72 -12.87
CA ASP A 154 -27.23 -31.58 -13.86
C ASP A 154 -26.01 -30.80 -13.32
N VAL A 155 -26.19 -30.00 -12.27
CA VAL A 155 -25.13 -29.25 -11.58
C VAL A 155 -24.87 -29.86 -10.21
N PHE A 156 -24.03 -30.88 -10.17
CA PHE A 156 -23.59 -31.55 -8.92
C PHE A 156 -22.13 -31.24 -8.56
N GLN A 157 -21.42 -30.52 -9.43
CA GLN A 157 -20.03 -30.14 -9.23
C GLN A 157 -19.82 -28.65 -9.54
N VAL A 158 -19.13 -27.95 -8.64
CA VAL A 158 -18.80 -26.53 -8.78
C VAL A 158 -17.28 -26.36 -8.69
N THR A 159 -16.71 -25.56 -9.60
CA THR A 159 -15.30 -25.18 -9.53
C THR A 159 -15.19 -23.83 -8.84
N VAL A 160 -14.46 -23.81 -7.73
CA VAL A 160 -14.22 -22.63 -6.92
C VAL A 160 -12.84 -22.07 -7.27
N ARG A 161 -12.82 -20.90 -7.91
CA ARG A 161 -11.58 -20.23 -8.34
C ARG A 161 -11.19 -19.16 -7.32
N ILE A 162 -10.02 -19.33 -6.70
CA ILE A 162 -9.40 -18.40 -5.76
C ILE A 162 -8.46 -17.50 -6.56
N ARG A 163 -8.65 -16.19 -6.43
CA ARG A 163 -7.80 -15.17 -7.03
C ARG A 163 -7.14 -14.31 -5.96
N GLU A 164 -6.12 -13.56 -6.34
CA GLU A 164 -5.46 -12.60 -5.46
C GLU A 164 -6.44 -11.59 -4.84
N SER A 165 -6.07 -11.05 -3.68
CA SER A 165 -6.75 -9.88 -3.12
C SER A 165 -6.42 -8.64 -3.96
N LYS A 166 -7.44 -7.95 -4.46
CA LYS A 166 -7.27 -6.71 -5.24
C LYS A 166 -6.60 -5.60 -4.43
N GLU A 167 -6.89 -5.52 -3.13
CA GLU A 167 -6.31 -4.52 -2.22
C GLU A 167 -4.83 -4.81 -1.91
N PHE A 168 -4.47 -6.08 -1.77
CA PHE A 168 -3.09 -6.48 -1.58
C PHE A 168 -2.29 -6.25 -2.87
N LYS A 169 -2.82 -6.68 -4.02
CA LYS A 169 -2.18 -6.47 -5.32
C LYS A 169 -2.01 -5.00 -5.64
N SER A 170 -3.00 -4.14 -5.41
CA SER A 170 -2.82 -2.69 -5.60
C SER A 170 -1.76 -2.10 -4.66
N THR A 171 -1.66 -2.59 -3.43
CA THR A 171 -0.63 -2.16 -2.47
C THR A 171 0.76 -2.63 -2.89
N VAL A 172 0.89 -3.87 -3.36
CA VAL A 172 2.16 -4.42 -3.85
C VAL A 172 2.54 -3.82 -5.19
N ASP A 173 1.59 -3.58 -6.09
CA ASP A 173 1.79 -2.84 -7.34
C ASP A 173 2.26 -1.42 -7.04
N ALA A 174 1.64 -0.73 -6.07
CA ALA A 174 2.11 0.55 -5.60
C ALA A 174 3.51 0.46 -4.95
N MET A 175 3.83 -0.62 -4.22
CA MET A 175 5.18 -0.84 -3.68
C MET A 175 6.22 -1.21 -4.75
N MET A 176 5.86 -1.99 -5.77
CA MET A 176 6.72 -2.32 -6.90
C MET A 176 6.94 -1.11 -7.79
N GLN A 177 5.90 -0.30 -8.02
CA GLN A 177 6.02 1.03 -8.61
C GLN A 177 6.77 2.01 -7.70
N ARG A 178 6.90 1.75 -6.39
CA ARG A 178 7.80 2.51 -5.50
C ARG A 178 9.22 1.94 -5.42
N GLY A 179 9.42 0.67 -5.75
CA GLY A 179 10.72 -0.02 -5.79
C GLY A 179 11.39 -0.04 -7.17
N THR A 180 10.61 0.20 -8.23
CA THR A 180 11.05 0.30 -9.64
C THR A 180 10.42 1.47 -10.40
N GLY A 181 9.54 2.26 -9.78
CA GLY A 181 9.20 3.61 -10.22
C GLY A 181 9.83 4.64 -9.29
N PRO A 182 9.88 5.91 -9.73
CA PRO A 182 11.09 6.71 -9.70
C PRO A 182 11.48 7.06 -8.26
N ILE A 183 12.44 6.32 -7.73
CA ILE A 183 13.42 6.88 -6.81
C ILE A 183 14.19 7.91 -7.65
N LEU A 184 13.66 9.13 -7.70
CA LEU A 184 14.31 10.38 -8.09
C LEU A 184 15.58 10.18 -8.95
N GLY A 185 15.39 9.75 -10.20
CA GLY A 185 16.49 9.27 -11.03
C GLY A 185 16.00 8.76 -12.37
N THR A 186 15.76 9.66 -13.30
CA THR A 186 15.67 9.34 -14.74
C THR A 186 16.97 8.65 -15.18
N SER A 187 16.82 7.53 -15.89
CA SER A 187 17.95 6.70 -16.32
C SER A 187 18.73 7.32 -17.48
N THR A 188 18.09 8.25 -18.21
CA THR A 188 18.67 8.90 -19.38
C THR A 188 18.39 10.41 -19.43
N TRP A 189 19.30 11.17 -20.05
CA TRP A 189 19.09 12.60 -20.35
C TRP A 189 17.80 12.82 -21.15
N LYS A 190 17.48 11.91 -22.10
CA LYS A 190 16.27 12.01 -22.90
C LYS A 190 15.02 12.03 -22.01
N GLU A 191 14.94 11.15 -21.02
CA GLU A 191 13.84 11.11 -20.06
C GLU A 191 13.77 12.40 -19.24
N GLN A 192 14.91 12.94 -18.77
CA GLN A 192 14.97 14.21 -18.03
C GLN A 192 14.39 15.38 -18.81
N PHE A 193 14.80 15.54 -20.07
CA PHE A 193 14.30 16.62 -20.90
C PHE A 193 12.82 16.43 -21.23
N VAL A 194 12.39 15.21 -21.59
CA VAL A 194 10.97 14.93 -21.86
C VAL A 194 10.13 15.22 -20.62
N GLU A 195 10.58 14.81 -19.44
CA GLU A 195 9.90 15.08 -18.17
C GLU A 195 9.85 16.58 -17.87
N ALA A 196 10.97 17.31 -18.08
CA ALA A 196 11.05 18.75 -17.88
C ALA A 196 10.09 19.54 -18.79
N PHE A 197 9.85 19.08 -20.02
CA PHE A 197 8.90 19.68 -20.97
C PHE A 197 7.47 19.15 -20.83
N SER A 198 7.25 18.10 -20.04
CA SER A 198 5.93 17.50 -19.85
C SER A 198 5.18 18.08 -18.64
N VAL A 199 3.87 18.17 -18.79
CA VAL A 199 2.95 18.49 -17.69
C VAL A 199 2.31 17.18 -17.24
N SER A 200 2.67 16.71 -16.06
CA SER A 200 2.04 15.54 -15.44
C SER A 200 0.79 16.00 -14.69
N PRO A 201 -0.38 15.38 -14.91
CA PRO A 201 -1.57 15.63 -14.09
C PRO A 201 -1.34 15.16 -12.64
N ASP A 202 -1.86 15.88 -11.65
CA ASP A 202 -1.84 15.44 -10.24
C ASP A 202 -2.64 14.11 -10.12
N GLU A 203 -2.03 13.06 -9.54
CA GLU A 203 -2.57 11.67 -9.50
C GLU A 203 -3.93 11.52 -8.78
N GLU A 204 -4.41 12.55 -8.08
CA GLU A 204 -5.72 12.56 -7.40
C GLU A 204 -6.92 12.71 -8.37
N GLU A 205 -6.70 13.12 -9.63
CA GLU A 205 -7.74 13.23 -10.66
C GLU A 205 -7.61 12.10 -11.70
N ASP A 206 -8.19 10.94 -11.37
CA ASP A 206 -8.65 9.84 -12.22
C ASP A 206 -8.45 10.05 -13.75
N GLY A 207 -7.26 9.75 -14.27
CA GLY A 207 -6.95 9.69 -15.71
C GLY A 207 -7.22 10.97 -16.53
N GLY A 208 -7.35 12.13 -15.89
CA GLY A 208 -7.73 13.39 -16.53
C GLY A 208 -6.56 14.10 -17.22
N SER A 209 -6.87 14.83 -18.30
CA SER A 209 -5.95 15.82 -18.88
C SER A 209 -5.53 16.86 -17.84
N PRO A 210 -4.29 17.37 -17.87
CA PRO A 210 -3.77 18.29 -16.85
C PRO A 210 -4.69 19.49 -16.62
N SER A 211 -4.91 19.81 -15.34
CA SER A 211 -5.74 20.92 -14.89
C SER A 211 -5.06 22.25 -15.18
N CYS A 212 -5.85 23.34 -15.22
CA CYS A 212 -5.29 24.71 -15.36
C CYS A 212 -4.25 25.01 -14.26
N GLY A 213 -4.46 24.44 -13.05
CA GLY A 213 -3.49 24.51 -11.95
C GLY A 213 -2.15 23.85 -12.27
N ASP A 214 -2.16 22.71 -12.98
CA ASP A 214 -0.95 21.96 -13.34
C ASP A 214 -0.12 22.72 -14.38
N TYR A 215 -0.78 23.40 -15.33
CA TYR A 215 -0.10 24.27 -16.28
C TYR A 215 0.53 25.49 -15.61
N ILE A 216 -0.16 26.11 -14.65
CA ILE A 216 0.39 27.23 -13.87
C ILE A 216 1.60 26.74 -13.06
N MET A 217 1.47 25.59 -12.41
CA MET A 217 2.56 25.00 -11.62
C MET A 217 3.75 24.59 -12.50
N HIS A 218 3.49 24.04 -13.70
CA HIS A 218 4.53 23.75 -14.68
C HIS A 218 5.24 25.03 -15.13
N PHE A 219 4.52 26.11 -15.41
CA PHE A 219 5.14 27.38 -15.80
C PHE A 219 6.14 27.91 -14.76
N PHE A 220 5.79 27.88 -13.47
CA PHE A 220 6.69 28.33 -12.40
C PHE A 220 7.85 27.37 -12.14
N THR A 221 7.66 26.06 -12.35
CA THR A 221 8.70 25.05 -12.09
C THR A 221 9.58 24.77 -13.30
N PHE A 222 9.15 25.14 -14.51
CA PHE A 222 9.83 24.85 -15.77
C PHE A 222 11.28 25.34 -15.81
N PRO A 223 11.61 26.59 -15.40
CA PRO A 223 13.00 27.06 -15.41
C PRO A 223 13.91 26.17 -14.58
N PHE A 224 13.45 25.74 -13.40
CA PHE A 224 14.20 24.84 -12.51
C PHE A 224 14.28 23.43 -13.08
N LYS A 225 13.18 22.87 -13.61
CA LYS A 225 13.17 21.55 -14.25
C LYS A 225 14.12 21.49 -15.44
N PHE A 226 14.10 22.52 -16.29
CA PHE A 226 14.96 22.61 -17.46
C PHE A 226 16.44 22.71 -17.07
N LEU A 227 16.77 23.54 -16.08
CA LEU A 227 18.15 23.66 -15.60
C LEU A 227 18.66 22.38 -14.93
N PHE A 228 17.83 21.72 -14.12
CA PHE A 228 18.20 20.46 -13.47
C PHE A 228 18.21 19.26 -14.43
N ALA A 229 17.57 19.34 -15.60
CA ALA A 229 17.71 18.32 -16.65
C ALA A 229 19.13 18.23 -17.25
N PHE A 230 20.01 19.19 -16.94
CA PHE A 230 21.45 19.09 -17.27
C PHE A 230 22.25 18.33 -16.22
N VAL A 231 21.65 17.91 -15.11
CA VAL A 231 22.31 17.06 -14.11
C VAL A 231 22.37 15.63 -14.65
N PRO A 232 23.55 15.01 -14.69
CA PRO A 232 23.69 13.67 -15.26
C PRO A 232 22.81 12.64 -14.54
N PRO A 233 22.27 11.64 -15.27
CA PRO A 233 21.49 10.54 -14.74
C PRO A 233 22.14 9.84 -13.55
N THR A 234 21.32 9.42 -12.61
CA THR A 234 21.72 8.72 -11.39
C THR A 234 22.32 7.34 -11.65
N ASP A 235 22.08 6.77 -12.83
CA ASP A 235 22.67 5.50 -13.25
C ASP A 235 24.19 5.59 -13.43
N TYR A 236 24.73 6.79 -13.63
CA TYR A 236 26.15 6.98 -13.84
C TYR A 236 26.90 6.87 -12.50
N CYS A 237 27.83 5.90 -12.44
CA CYS A 237 28.69 5.66 -11.28
C CYS A 237 27.92 5.59 -9.95
N HIS A 238 26.80 4.86 -9.91
CA HIS A 238 25.96 4.72 -8.70
C HIS A 238 25.51 6.06 -8.10
N GLY A 239 25.25 7.06 -8.95
CA GLY A 239 24.71 8.36 -8.54
C GLY A 239 25.74 9.38 -8.07
N TRP A 240 27.01 9.01 -7.94
CA TRP A 240 28.06 9.94 -7.46
C TRP A 240 28.29 11.12 -8.40
N VAL A 241 28.20 10.90 -9.71
CA VAL A 241 28.37 11.97 -10.70
C VAL A 241 27.20 12.95 -10.63
N ALA A 242 25.97 12.44 -10.51
CA ALA A 242 24.77 13.24 -10.31
C ALA A 242 24.87 14.08 -9.03
N PHE A 243 25.35 13.49 -7.94
CA PHE A 243 25.53 14.15 -6.64
C PHE A 243 26.50 15.34 -6.70
N TRP A 244 27.71 15.15 -7.24
CA TRP A 244 28.69 16.26 -7.28
C TRP A 244 28.31 17.35 -8.28
N VAL A 245 27.76 16.97 -9.44
CA VAL A 245 27.32 17.94 -10.44
C VAL A 245 26.10 18.72 -9.96
N SER A 246 25.16 18.09 -9.25
CA SER A 246 24.01 18.79 -8.68
C SER A 246 24.43 19.79 -7.60
N ILE A 247 25.39 19.45 -6.72
CA ILE A 247 25.94 20.39 -5.74
C ILE A 247 26.55 21.62 -6.42
N LEU A 248 27.34 21.42 -7.48
CA LEU A 248 27.92 22.54 -8.25
C LEU A 248 26.85 23.40 -8.91
N TRP A 249 25.82 22.77 -9.50
CA TRP A 249 24.71 23.49 -10.13
C TRP A 249 23.88 24.29 -9.13
N ILE A 250 23.59 23.71 -7.96
CA ILE A 250 22.90 24.40 -6.87
C ILE A 250 23.72 25.62 -6.45
N GLY A 251 25.03 25.45 -6.19
CA GLY A 251 25.91 26.56 -5.81
C GLY A 251 25.94 27.68 -6.86
N PHE A 252 26.05 27.35 -8.15
CA PHE A 252 26.01 28.33 -9.23
C PHE A 252 24.66 29.04 -9.35
N MET A 253 23.55 28.31 -9.24
CA MET A 253 22.21 28.90 -9.29
C MET A 253 21.93 29.81 -8.10
N THR A 254 22.32 29.41 -6.90
CA THR A 254 22.20 30.25 -5.70
C THR A 254 23.00 31.54 -5.85
N ALA A 255 24.19 31.50 -6.46
CA ALA A 255 24.97 32.70 -6.74
C ALA A 255 24.25 33.65 -7.72
N ILE A 256 23.71 33.13 -8.83
CA ILE A 256 22.94 33.94 -9.79
C ILE A 256 21.70 34.54 -9.14
N ILE A 257 20.94 33.75 -8.38
CA ILE A 257 19.73 34.23 -7.70
C ILE A 257 20.09 35.34 -6.71
N GLY A 258 21.20 35.20 -5.98
CA GLY A 258 21.72 36.24 -5.08
C GLY A 258 22.04 37.53 -5.81
N ASP A 259 22.83 37.46 -6.89
CA ASP A 259 23.23 38.64 -7.67
C ASP A 259 22.04 39.33 -8.33
N VAL A 260 21.13 38.56 -8.95
CA VAL A 260 19.92 39.12 -9.57
C VAL A 260 19.01 39.76 -8.52
N SER A 261 18.85 39.11 -7.36
CA SER A 261 18.02 39.67 -6.28
C SER A 261 18.60 40.97 -5.74
N SER A 262 19.92 41.07 -5.57
CA SER A 262 20.58 42.31 -5.12
C SER A 262 20.38 43.45 -6.13
N HIS A 263 20.62 43.21 -7.43
CA HIS A 263 20.39 44.23 -8.46
C HIS A 263 18.92 44.67 -8.57
N LEU A 264 17.98 43.73 -8.41
CA LEU A 264 16.55 44.04 -8.36
C LEU A 264 16.20 44.85 -7.10
N GLY A 265 16.74 44.48 -5.94
CA GLY A 265 16.60 45.22 -4.69
C GLY A 265 17.06 46.67 -4.84
N CYS A 266 18.26 46.89 -5.40
CA CYS A 266 18.77 48.23 -5.68
C CYS A 266 17.88 49.02 -6.67
N SER A 267 17.33 48.35 -7.69
CA SER A 267 16.47 48.99 -8.69
C SER A 267 15.11 49.43 -8.13
N VAL A 268 14.58 48.67 -7.17
CA VAL A 268 13.32 48.98 -6.47
C VAL A 268 13.55 49.94 -5.29
N GLY A 269 14.79 50.11 -4.83
CA GLY A 269 15.12 50.90 -3.65
C GLY A 269 14.90 50.16 -2.33
N LEU A 270 14.97 48.84 -2.34
CA LEU A 270 14.89 48.01 -1.14
C LEU A 270 16.25 47.92 -0.45
N LEU A 271 16.25 47.97 0.88
CA LEU A 271 17.43 47.65 1.69
C LEU A 271 17.86 46.19 1.47
N ASP A 272 19.16 45.92 1.59
CA ASP A 272 19.72 44.57 1.36
C ASP A 272 19.11 43.53 2.31
N SER A 273 18.87 43.90 3.57
CA SER A 273 18.20 43.05 4.57
C SER A 273 16.77 42.70 4.15
N CYS A 274 15.98 43.69 3.72
CA CYS A 274 14.61 43.51 3.24
C CYS A 274 14.57 42.65 1.96
N THR A 275 15.51 42.88 1.05
CA THR A 275 15.66 42.12 -0.21
C THR A 275 16.00 40.66 0.08
N ALA A 276 16.90 40.40 1.03
CA ALA A 276 17.28 39.06 1.44
C ALA A 276 16.11 38.31 2.11
N LEU A 277 15.39 38.95 3.03
CA LEU A 277 14.27 38.35 3.76
C LEU A 277 13.04 38.05 2.90
N SER A 278 12.86 38.77 1.79
CA SER A 278 11.70 38.64 0.92
C SER A 278 12.02 37.90 -0.39
N ILE A 279 12.79 38.51 -1.27
CA ILE A 279 13.03 38.01 -2.64
C ILE A 279 13.94 36.78 -2.61
N VAL A 280 15.09 36.88 -1.93
CA VAL A 280 16.06 35.78 -1.88
C VAL A 280 15.47 34.59 -1.12
N ALA A 281 14.95 34.83 0.09
CA ALA A 281 14.39 33.77 0.94
C ALA A 281 13.22 33.04 0.27
N LEU A 282 12.33 33.75 -0.44
CA LEU A 282 11.26 33.13 -1.22
C LEU A 282 11.85 32.32 -2.39
N GLY A 283 12.77 32.90 -3.15
CA GLY A 283 13.39 32.26 -4.32
C GLY A 283 14.10 30.95 -3.99
N THR A 284 14.80 30.87 -2.85
CA THR A 284 15.50 29.65 -2.43
C THR A 284 14.57 28.62 -1.79
N SER A 285 13.47 29.04 -1.16
CA SER A 285 12.54 28.15 -0.44
C SER A 285 11.42 27.58 -1.32
N LEU A 286 11.14 28.19 -2.48
CA LEU A 286 10.12 27.70 -3.42
C LEU A 286 10.45 26.29 -3.97
N PRO A 287 11.68 25.99 -4.45
CA PRO A 287 12.06 24.64 -4.86
C PRO A 287 11.85 23.61 -3.75
N ASP A 288 12.29 23.93 -2.51
CA ASP A 288 12.12 23.07 -1.34
C ASP A 288 10.66 22.84 -1.00
N THR A 289 9.82 23.87 -1.13
CA THR A 289 8.37 23.78 -0.92
C THR A 289 7.74 22.83 -1.93
N PHE A 290 8.13 22.89 -3.21
CA PHE A 290 7.60 22.00 -4.24
C PHE A 290 8.09 20.57 -4.07
N ALA A 291 9.37 20.37 -3.78
CA ALA A 291 9.91 19.06 -3.45
C ALA A 291 9.19 18.44 -2.23
N SER A 292 8.90 19.26 -1.21
CA SER A 292 8.16 18.84 -0.02
C SER A 292 6.69 18.53 -0.32
N LYS A 293 6.01 19.31 -1.19
CA LYS A 293 4.64 19.00 -1.67
C LYS A 293 4.62 17.62 -2.35
N VAL A 294 5.54 17.40 -3.28
CA VAL A 294 5.62 16.13 -4.03
C VAL A 294 5.91 14.96 -3.07
N ALA A 295 6.85 15.14 -2.14
CA ALA A 295 7.13 14.13 -1.11
C ALA A 295 5.91 13.85 -0.22
N ALA A 296 5.13 14.87 0.13
CA ALA A 296 3.93 14.72 0.95
C ALA A 296 2.78 14.02 0.21
N LEU A 297 2.61 14.28 -1.09
CA LEU A 297 1.59 13.61 -1.90
C LEU A 297 1.92 12.12 -2.12
N ASN A 298 3.20 11.81 -2.29
CA ASN A 298 3.66 10.46 -2.62
C ASN A 298 3.83 9.54 -1.41
N ASP A 299 3.78 10.09 -0.18
CA ASP A 299 3.95 9.35 1.08
C ASP A 299 2.65 9.36 1.91
N LYS A 300 2.20 8.19 2.35
CA LYS A 300 0.96 8.00 3.11
C LYS A 300 0.94 8.78 4.43
N TYR A 301 2.10 8.93 5.06
CA TYR A 301 2.25 9.65 6.33
C TYR A 301 2.91 11.02 6.14
N ALA A 302 3.38 11.31 4.92
CA ALA A 302 4.13 12.51 4.57
C ALA A 302 5.36 12.79 5.45
N ASP A 303 5.91 11.76 6.08
CA ASP A 303 7.12 11.84 6.90
C ASP A 303 8.32 12.30 6.06
N ALA A 304 8.35 11.91 4.78
CA ALA A 304 9.35 12.35 3.82
C ALA A 304 9.37 13.88 3.65
N SER A 305 8.21 14.55 3.69
CA SER A 305 8.14 16.01 3.60
C SER A 305 8.71 16.70 4.83
N VAL A 306 8.48 16.14 6.03
CA VAL A 306 9.03 16.68 7.28
C VAL A 306 10.56 16.54 7.30
N GLY A 307 11.06 15.39 6.85
CA GLY A 307 12.49 15.14 6.68
C GLY A 307 13.13 16.12 5.70
N ASN A 308 12.48 16.39 4.57
CA ASN A 308 12.97 17.34 3.56
C ASN A 308 13.09 18.78 4.12
N VAL A 309 12.02 19.30 4.73
CA VAL A 309 11.99 20.66 5.31
C VAL A 309 12.99 20.81 6.46
N THR A 310 13.09 19.79 7.31
CA THR A 310 14.01 19.82 8.46
C THR A 310 15.47 19.71 8.00
N GLY A 311 15.73 18.84 7.02
CA GLY A 311 17.05 18.63 6.42
C GLY A 311 17.57 19.88 5.72
N SER A 312 16.76 20.52 4.87
CA SER A 312 17.20 21.71 4.12
C SER A 312 17.51 22.89 5.04
N ASN A 313 16.66 23.13 6.05
CA ASN A 313 16.91 24.17 7.06
C ASN A 313 18.13 23.88 7.93
N ALA A 314 18.35 22.62 8.33
CA ALA A 314 19.53 22.23 9.08
C ALA A 314 20.82 22.47 8.27
N VAL A 315 20.82 22.11 6.98
CA VAL A 315 21.96 22.37 6.08
C VAL A 315 22.21 23.87 5.94
N ASN A 316 21.17 24.71 5.78
CA ASN A 316 21.35 26.16 5.68
C ASN A 316 22.02 26.76 6.92
N VAL A 317 21.60 26.35 8.11
CA VAL A 317 22.16 26.87 9.38
C VAL A 317 23.52 26.28 9.68
N PHE A 318 23.66 24.95 9.69
CA PHE A 318 24.89 24.30 10.13
C PHE A 318 25.97 24.28 9.04
N LEU A 319 25.60 24.01 7.79
CA LEU A 319 26.56 23.95 6.69
C LEU A 319 26.76 25.35 6.09
N GLY A 320 25.68 26.05 5.76
CA GLY A 320 25.73 27.36 5.11
C GLY A 320 26.40 28.41 6.00
N ILE A 321 25.76 28.77 7.12
CA ILE A 321 26.30 29.77 8.05
C ILE A 321 27.52 29.19 8.79
N GLY A 322 27.45 27.96 9.27
CA GLY A 322 28.50 27.36 10.10
C GLY A 322 29.85 27.21 9.40
N ILE A 323 29.90 26.72 8.15
CA ILE A 323 31.17 26.61 7.41
C ILE A 323 31.71 27.99 7.06
N ALA A 324 30.87 28.90 6.54
CA ALA A 324 31.30 30.25 6.17
C ALA A 324 31.91 30.99 7.38
N TRP A 325 31.25 30.92 8.54
CA TRP A 325 31.74 31.51 9.78
C TRP A 325 33.05 30.87 10.24
N THR A 326 33.17 29.55 10.17
CA THR A 326 34.38 28.82 10.57
C THR A 326 35.57 29.20 9.69
N LEU A 327 35.37 29.27 8.37
CA LEU A 327 36.41 29.68 7.42
C LEU A 327 36.86 31.12 7.65
N ALA A 328 35.91 32.05 7.85
CA ALA A 328 36.22 33.44 8.17
C ALA A 328 37.01 33.55 9.48
N ALA A 329 36.57 32.87 10.54
CA ALA A 329 37.27 32.86 11.82
C ALA A 329 38.70 32.31 11.71
N LEU A 330 38.90 31.21 10.96
CA LEU A 330 40.23 30.66 10.70
C LEU A 330 41.12 31.62 9.90
N HIS A 331 40.56 32.30 8.90
CA HIS A 331 41.28 33.28 8.10
C HIS A 331 41.79 34.45 8.94
N HIS A 332 40.93 35.02 9.79
CA HIS A 332 41.35 36.10 10.71
C HIS A 332 42.34 35.61 11.75
N TRP A 333 42.13 34.40 12.31
CA TRP A 333 43.09 33.80 13.23
C TRP A 333 44.48 33.62 12.62
N TRP A 334 44.54 33.17 11.35
CA TRP A 334 45.81 33.03 10.61
C TRP A 334 46.55 34.37 10.45
N HIS A 335 45.82 35.46 10.21
CA HIS A 335 46.38 36.80 10.05
C HIS A 335 46.62 37.52 11.39
N GLY A 336 46.30 36.89 12.52
CA GLY A 336 46.42 37.49 13.84
C GLY A 336 45.37 38.57 14.14
N GLU A 337 44.28 38.61 13.37
CA GLU A 337 43.17 39.53 13.52
C GLU A 337 42.03 38.92 14.35
N LYS A 338 41.19 39.77 14.94
CA LYS A 338 39.97 39.34 15.61
C LYS A 338 38.81 39.38 14.63
N PHE A 339 38.08 38.28 14.51
CA PHE A 339 36.84 38.23 13.73
C PHE A 339 35.70 38.85 14.56
N LEU A 340 35.35 40.10 14.26
CA LEU A 340 34.24 40.84 14.88
C LEU A 340 33.15 41.04 13.83
N VAL A 341 31.92 40.66 14.16
CA VAL A 341 30.74 40.79 13.28
C VAL A 341 29.67 41.55 14.04
N ASP A 342 29.21 42.66 13.47
CA ASP A 342 28.12 43.43 14.04
C ASP A 342 26.80 42.66 13.86
N PRO A 343 26.03 42.44 14.94
CA PRO A 343 24.80 41.66 14.88
C PRO A 343 23.65 42.39 14.15
N GLY A 344 23.74 43.71 13.97
CA GLY A 344 22.70 44.50 13.31
C GLY A 344 21.31 44.22 13.89
N ASN A 345 20.33 44.00 13.02
CA ASN A 345 18.94 43.69 13.38
C ASN A 345 18.67 42.19 13.66
N LEU A 346 19.72 41.38 13.82
CA LEU A 346 19.58 39.94 14.00
C LEU A 346 18.76 39.58 15.24
N ALA A 347 18.96 40.29 16.36
CA ALA A 347 18.26 40.01 17.61
C ALA A 347 16.74 40.19 17.47
N PHE A 348 16.31 41.29 16.85
CA PHE A 348 14.91 41.55 16.56
C PHE A 348 14.32 40.48 15.64
N ASN A 349 14.98 40.22 14.51
CA ASN A 349 14.53 39.24 13.51
C ASN A 349 14.38 37.83 14.07
N VAL A 350 15.38 37.35 14.81
CA VAL A 350 15.36 36.02 15.43
C VAL A 350 14.24 35.92 16.46
N THR A 351 13.98 36.98 17.22
CA THR A 351 12.94 36.96 18.25
C THR A 351 11.54 36.87 17.63
N ILE A 352 11.21 37.70 16.64
CA ILE A 352 9.91 37.62 15.96
C ILE A 352 9.74 36.28 15.25
N PHE A 353 10.81 35.77 14.62
CA PHE A 353 10.81 34.44 14.02
C PHE A 353 10.51 33.33 15.04
N CYS A 354 11.17 33.34 16.21
CA CYS A 354 10.93 32.38 17.28
C CYS A 354 9.48 32.42 17.80
N VAL A 355 8.92 33.62 17.98
CA VAL A 355 7.51 33.78 18.37
C VAL A 355 6.59 33.19 17.31
N GLY A 356 6.80 33.52 16.03
CA GLY A 356 6.02 32.97 14.91
C GLY A 356 6.16 31.45 14.80
N ALA A 357 7.35 30.90 15.03
CA ALA A 357 7.61 29.46 15.04
C ALA A 357 6.87 28.75 16.18
N LEU A 358 6.87 29.31 17.40
CA LEU A 358 6.12 28.75 18.52
C LEU A 358 4.60 28.74 18.26
N ILE A 359 4.07 29.82 17.68
CA ILE A 359 2.66 29.88 17.26
C ILE A 359 2.39 28.80 16.19
N SER A 360 3.28 28.66 15.20
CA SER A 360 3.15 27.67 14.13
C SER A 360 3.17 26.23 14.67
N ILE A 361 4.09 25.92 15.58
CA ILE A 361 4.17 24.62 16.26
C ILE A 361 2.90 24.37 17.07
N PHE A 362 2.42 25.35 17.83
CA PHE A 362 1.18 25.22 18.59
C PHE A 362 -0.01 24.94 17.68
N VAL A 363 -0.14 25.65 16.56
CA VAL A 363 -1.20 25.42 15.56
C VAL A 363 -1.11 24.00 15.00
N MET A 364 0.09 23.51 14.67
CA MET A 364 0.28 22.14 14.18
C MET A 364 -0.06 21.10 15.26
N MET A 365 0.29 21.34 16.53
CA MET A 365 -0.10 20.46 17.64
C MET A 365 -1.62 20.40 17.82
N VAL A 366 -2.31 21.54 17.70
CA VAL A 366 -3.79 21.59 17.75
C VAL A 366 -4.41 20.82 16.59
N ARG A 367 -3.86 20.94 15.37
CA ARG A 367 -4.32 20.16 14.21
C ARG A 367 -4.14 18.65 14.38
N ARG A 368 -3.12 18.23 15.13
CA ARG A 368 -2.84 16.83 15.44
C ARG A 368 -3.80 16.24 16.48
N MET A 369 -4.54 17.08 17.21
CA MET A 369 -5.56 16.59 18.16
C MET A 369 -6.67 15.84 17.44
N ARG A 370 -7.24 14.83 18.11
CA ARG A 370 -8.31 13.95 17.58
C ARG A 370 -9.57 14.70 17.10
N CYS A 371 -9.77 15.95 17.52
CA CYS A 371 -10.89 16.78 17.07
C CYS A 371 -10.76 17.26 15.61
N VAL A 372 -9.54 17.42 15.10
CA VAL A 372 -9.28 17.85 13.71
C VAL A 372 -8.73 16.68 12.89
N GLY A 373 -7.83 15.88 13.47
CA GLY A 373 -7.33 14.64 12.89
C GLY A 373 -6.52 14.82 11.59
N GLY A 374 -5.81 15.94 11.41
CA GLY A 374 -5.05 16.21 10.18
C GLY A 374 -3.68 16.83 10.46
N GLU A 375 -2.65 15.99 10.58
CA GLU A 375 -1.24 16.40 10.70
C GLU A 375 -0.74 17.03 9.39
N LEU A 376 -0.88 16.31 8.26
CA LEU A 376 -0.85 16.88 6.91
C LEU A 376 -2.21 16.63 6.24
N GLY A 377 -2.77 17.66 5.60
CA GLY A 377 -4.12 17.57 5.01
C GLY A 377 -5.25 17.69 6.05
N GLY A 378 -6.29 16.86 5.93
CA GLY A 378 -7.49 16.93 6.77
C GLY A 378 -8.64 17.73 6.17
N PRO A 379 -9.71 18.01 6.95
CA PRO A 379 -10.91 18.64 6.43
C PRO A 379 -10.62 19.99 5.76
N LYS A 380 -11.23 20.23 4.58
CA LYS A 380 -10.96 21.39 3.72
C LYS A 380 -10.98 22.72 4.48
N VAL A 381 -11.95 22.90 5.37
CA VAL A 381 -12.10 24.14 6.17
C VAL A 381 -10.86 24.40 7.03
N PHE A 382 -10.45 23.42 7.86
CA PHE A 382 -9.29 23.57 8.73
C PHE A 382 -7.99 23.70 7.93
N LYS A 383 -7.86 22.99 6.80
CA LYS A 383 -6.72 23.12 5.88
C LYS A 383 -6.55 24.57 5.39
N TYR A 384 -7.61 25.19 4.86
CA TYR A 384 -7.52 26.55 4.34
C TYR A 384 -7.33 27.59 5.45
N MET A 385 -8.01 27.44 6.59
CA MET A 385 -7.86 28.36 7.73
C MET A 385 -6.42 28.39 8.25
N THR A 386 -5.84 27.21 8.47
CA THR A 386 -4.47 27.08 9.00
C THR A 386 -3.42 27.54 7.99
N THR A 387 -3.63 27.26 6.69
CA THR A 387 -2.77 27.80 5.62
C THR A 387 -2.81 29.33 5.61
N GLY A 388 -4.00 29.94 5.70
CA GLY A 388 -4.15 31.39 5.77
C GLY A 388 -3.47 32.01 7.00
N LEU A 389 -3.58 31.35 8.16
CA LEU A 389 -2.92 31.79 9.39
C LEU A 389 -1.39 31.76 9.26
N LEU A 390 -0.81 30.70 8.72
CA LEU A 390 0.64 30.56 8.54
C LEU A 390 1.18 31.59 7.53
N LEU A 391 0.46 31.83 6.43
CA LEU A 391 0.81 32.89 5.48
C LEU A 391 0.74 34.27 6.14
N MET A 392 -0.28 34.53 6.96
CA MET A 392 -0.41 35.79 7.69
C MET A 392 0.76 36.01 8.67
N LEU A 393 1.16 34.97 9.40
CA LEU A 393 2.34 35.04 10.29
C LEU A 393 3.61 35.37 9.51
N TRP A 394 3.81 34.74 8.34
CA TRP A 394 4.96 35.01 7.48
C TRP A 394 4.98 36.45 6.95
N PHE A 395 3.85 36.95 6.43
CA PHE A 395 3.76 38.35 5.99
C PHE A 395 3.96 39.34 7.13
N THR A 396 3.46 39.03 8.33
CA THR A 396 3.67 39.84 9.52
C THR A 396 5.14 39.90 9.89
N TYR A 397 5.84 38.75 9.86
CA TYR A 397 7.28 38.69 10.10
C TYR A 397 8.05 39.58 9.12
N ILE A 398 7.83 39.42 7.81
CA ILE A 398 8.49 40.25 6.79
C ILE A 398 8.20 41.73 7.02
N THR A 399 6.95 42.08 7.29
CA THR A 399 6.55 43.48 7.48
C THR A 399 7.26 44.09 8.69
N LEU A 400 7.25 43.41 9.84
CA LEU A 400 7.91 43.90 11.05
C LEU A 400 9.43 43.99 10.87
N ALA A 401 10.05 42.98 10.26
CA ALA A 401 11.48 42.98 9.98
C ALA A 401 11.89 44.13 9.04
N CYS A 402 11.09 44.39 8.00
CA CYS A 402 11.33 45.52 7.10
C CYS A 402 11.11 46.86 7.81
N LEU A 403 10.06 47.00 8.62
CA LEU A 403 9.80 48.26 9.35
C LEU A 403 10.94 48.59 10.31
N GLU A 404 11.52 47.59 10.97
CA GLU A 404 12.70 47.78 11.82
C GLU A 404 13.93 48.14 10.98
N ALA A 405 14.16 47.46 9.86
CA ALA A 405 15.30 47.75 8.99
C ALA A 405 15.26 49.18 8.40
N TYR A 406 14.06 49.75 8.22
CA TYR A 406 13.85 51.13 7.78
C TYR A 406 13.79 52.14 8.94
N ASP A 407 14.14 51.73 10.17
CA ASP A 407 14.11 52.56 11.39
C ASP A 407 12.71 53.17 11.68
N VAL A 408 11.64 52.53 11.21
CA VAL A 408 10.25 52.97 11.47
C VAL A 408 9.80 52.53 12.86
N ILE A 409 10.29 51.38 13.31
CA ILE A 409 10.10 50.86 14.67
C ILE A 409 11.47 50.63 15.31
N GLU A 410 11.59 50.93 16.60
CA GLU A 410 12.81 50.62 17.34
C GLU A 410 12.88 49.12 17.63
N GLY A 411 13.97 48.50 17.17
CA GLY A 411 14.40 47.18 17.64
C GLY A 411 14.88 47.24 19.10
N PHE A 412 15.11 46.06 19.69
CA PHE A 412 15.54 45.91 21.09
C PHE A 412 16.86 45.16 21.21
#